data_AF-A0A9X4E0U4-F1
#
_entry.id   AF-A0A9X4E0U4-F1
#
_cell.length_a   1.000
_cell.length_b   1.000
_cell.length_c   1.000
_cell.angle_alpha   90.00
_cell.angle_beta   90.00
_cell.angle_gamma   90.00
#
_symmetry.space_group_name_H-M   'P 1'
#
loop_
_entity.id
_entity.type
_entity.pdbx_description
1 polymer ?
#
loop_
_entity_poly.entity_id
_entity_poly.type
_entity_poly.pdbx_seq_one_letter_code
_entity_poly.pdbx_strand_id
1 'polypeptide(L)'
;MIPPKKRIKKAGEVLRQADRNSQEFEQAMEVLSQWRAMHSYPINTFQATVRSTVKRLRLKEAVVAQRLKRTPSIIRKLQRFGGMSLSRMQDIGGLRIILKSVGDVYRFHDEIVKSRTRFKHKALLPPKDYIACPKPDGYRSIHQVFQYHNSARPELEGLSIELQIRTHLQHAWATAVETLGLIEKSSFKTGEGDEDYKRFFLLASALFAHEEKTQLPEKLAGVPMTDIVSECLGLESRLQIFHKLQGISLTVKHAAIKKGYCLILLDTGEKPKISLIPFENDIVAAERIYKALENDSRNSGSTDVVLVSVDGLKNIKAAYPNYFLDTDRFIRKLRGICAEIR
;
A
#
# COMPACT_ATOMS: atom_id res chain seq x y z
N MET A 1 -6.79 -16.68 20.52
CA MET A 1 -8.10 -17.28 20.14
C MET A 1 -8.75 -16.34 19.13
N ILE A 2 -9.33 -16.85 18.04
CA ILE A 2 -9.95 -16.00 17.00
C ILE A 2 -11.24 -15.40 17.56
N PRO A 3 -11.45 -14.08 17.47
CA PRO A 3 -12.72 -13.48 17.88
C PRO A 3 -13.88 -14.07 17.07
N PRO A 4 -15.02 -14.43 17.69
CA PRO A 4 -16.17 -14.95 16.96
C PRO A 4 -16.65 -13.97 15.87
N LYS A 5 -17.08 -14.46 14.71
CA LYS A 5 -17.55 -13.61 13.59
C LYS A 5 -18.60 -12.57 14.01
N LYS A 6 -19.51 -12.94 14.91
CA LYS A 6 -20.53 -12.03 15.48
C LYS A 6 -19.88 -10.87 16.26
N ARG A 7 -18.83 -11.16 17.04
CA ARG A 7 -18.06 -10.15 17.79
C ARG A 7 -17.29 -9.21 16.84
N ILE A 8 -16.70 -9.75 15.77
CA ILE A 8 -16.00 -8.95 14.74
C ILE A 8 -16.99 -8.02 14.01
N LYS A 9 -18.18 -8.53 13.66
CA LYS A 9 -19.23 -7.73 13.00
C LYS A 9 -19.68 -6.58 13.90
N LYS A 10 -20.00 -6.87 15.17
CA LYS A 10 -20.38 -5.86 16.17
C LYS A 10 -19.28 -4.81 16.36
N ALA A 11 -18.02 -5.23 16.49
CA ALA A 11 -16.90 -4.31 16.59
C ALA A 11 -16.81 -3.39 15.37
N GLY A 12 -17.00 -3.91 14.15
CA GLY A 12 -17.04 -3.09 12.94
C GLY A 12 -18.19 -2.07 12.90
N GLU A 13 -19.34 -2.39 13.49
CA GLU A 13 -20.48 -1.47 13.61
C GLU A 13 -20.19 -0.36 14.63
N VAL A 14 -19.67 -0.71 15.81
CA VAL A 14 -19.25 0.25 16.85
C VAL A 14 -18.19 1.21 16.29
N LEU A 15 -17.14 0.69 15.64
CA LEU A 15 -16.06 1.52 15.05
C LEU A 15 -16.54 2.47 13.94
N ARG A 16 -17.73 2.23 13.38
CA ARG A 16 -18.29 3.11 12.35
C ARG A 16 -18.89 4.38 12.97
N GLN A 17 -19.56 4.25 14.12
CA GLN A 17 -20.51 5.24 14.63
C GLN A 17 -20.21 5.74 16.04
N ALA A 18 -19.53 4.95 16.87
CA ALA A 18 -19.34 5.27 18.29
C ALA A 18 -18.37 6.44 18.50
N ASP A 19 -18.57 7.17 19.60
CA ASP A 19 -17.62 8.15 20.08
C ASP A 19 -16.27 7.47 20.35
N ARG A 20 -15.20 8.09 19.86
CA ARG A 20 -13.83 7.58 19.96
C ARG A 20 -13.34 7.48 21.40
N ASN A 21 -13.93 8.24 22.32
CA ASN A 21 -13.59 8.23 23.74
C ASN A 21 -14.42 7.23 24.56
N SER A 22 -15.35 6.50 23.94
CA SER A 22 -16.21 5.56 24.65
C SER A 22 -15.49 4.23 24.98
N GLN A 23 -15.86 3.63 26.11
CA GLN A 23 -15.38 2.30 26.48
C GLN A 23 -15.74 1.23 25.43
N GLU A 24 -16.90 1.37 24.77
CA GLU A 24 -17.32 0.49 23.68
C GLU A 24 -16.38 0.58 22.48
N PHE A 25 -15.92 1.79 22.13
CA PHE A 25 -14.96 2.00 21.06
C PHE A 25 -13.62 1.32 21.39
N GLU A 26 -13.10 1.47 22.60
CA GLU A 26 -11.87 0.81 23.04
C GLU A 26 -11.97 -0.72 22.99
N GLN A 27 -13.09 -1.30 23.42
CA GLN A 27 -13.34 -2.75 23.30
C GLN A 27 -13.41 -3.20 21.84
N ALA A 28 -14.05 -2.42 20.96
CA ALA A 28 -14.13 -2.71 19.54
C ALA A 28 -12.76 -2.59 18.86
N MET A 29 -11.93 -1.65 19.30
CA MET A 29 -10.55 -1.48 18.89
C MET A 29 -9.67 -2.67 19.27
N GLU A 30 -9.87 -3.25 20.45
CA GLU A 30 -9.17 -4.47 20.84
C GLU A 30 -9.53 -5.64 19.92
N VAL A 31 -10.82 -5.82 19.62
CA VAL A 31 -11.30 -6.85 18.69
C VAL A 31 -10.71 -6.64 17.29
N LEU A 32 -10.67 -5.40 16.81
CA LEU A 32 -10.04 -5.07 15.52
C LEU A 32 -8.56 -5.41 15.53
N SER A 33 -7.83 -5.05 16.58
CA SER A 33 -6.39 -5.33 16.73
C SER A 33 -6.12 -6.85 16.69
N GLN A 34 -6.89 -7.63 17.45
CA GLN A 34 -6.82 -9.09 17.45
C GLN A 34 -7.13 -9.67 16.06
N TRP A 35 -8.24 -9.24 15.45
CA TRP A 35 -8.65 -9.70 14.12
C TRP A 35 -7.60 -9.39 13.04
N ARG A 36 -7.00 -8.21 13.11
CA ARG A 36 -5.94 -7.78 12.20
C ARG A 36 -4.69 -8.66 12.36
N ALA A 37 -4.23 -8.91 13.58
CA ALA A 37 -3.07 -9.75 13.86
C ALA A 37 -3.21 -11.20 13.33
N MET A 38 -4.43 -11.76 13.29
CA MET A 38 -4.65 -13.10 12.73
C MET A 38 -4.26 -13.24 11.25
N HIS A 39 -4.16 -12.13 10.50
CA HIS A 39 -3.77 -12.15 9.09
C HIS A 39 -2.26 -12.29 8.88
N SER A 40 -1.45 -12.12 9.92
CA SER A 40 0.00 -12.20 9.82
C SER A 40 0.53 -13.58 9.42
N TYR A 41 0.00 -14.65 10.02
CA TYR A 41 0.39 -16.02 9.65
C TYR A 41 0.01 -16.36 8.18
N PRO A 42 -1.24 -16.11 7.72
CA PRO A 42 -1.63 -16.28 6.32
C PRO A 42 -0.73 -15.50 5.36
N ILE A 43 -0.44 -14.23 5.65
CA ILE A 43 0.46 -13.40 4.84
C ILE A 43 1.85 -14.04 4.72
N ASN A 44 2.42 -14.52 5.84
CA ASN A 44 3.72 -15.17 5.86
C ASN A 44 3.75 -16.43 4.98
N THR A 45 2.75 -17.31 5.10
CA THR A 45 2.64 -18.51 4.26
C THR A 45 2.52 -18.16 2.78
N PHE A 46 1.73 -17.13 2.47
CA PHE A 46 1.55 -16.68 1.09
C PHE A 46 2.80 -16.01 0.53
N GLN A 47 3.59 -15.30 1.36
CA GLN A 47 4.87 -14.73 0.96
C GLN A 47 5.85 -15.80 0.47
N ALA A 48 5.88 -16.96 1.12
CA ALA A 48 6.70 -18.09 0.68
C ALA A 48 6.28 -18.57 -0.73
N THR A 49 4.98 -18.67 -0.98
CA THR A 49 4.42 -19.02 -2.31
C THR A 49 4.77 -17.98 -3.37
N VAL A 50 4.64 -16.69 -3.05
CA VAL A 50 5.02 -15.58 -3.94
C VAL A 50 6.52 -15.64 -4.27
N ARG A 51 7.39 -15.78 -3.26
CA ARG A 51 8.85 -15.88 -3.44
C ARG A 51 9.26 -17.10 -4.26
N SER A 52 8.60 -18.24 -4.05
CA SER A 52 8.83 -19.45 -4.85
C SER A 52 8.47 -19.22 -6.33
N THR A 53 7.35 -18.55 -6.59
CA THR A 53 6.91 -18.22 -7.95
C THR A 53 7.86 -17.23 -8.62
N VAL A 54 8.32 -16.19 -7.92
CA VAL A 54 9.37 -15.27 -8.41
C VAL A 54 10.62 -16.02 -8.84
N LYS A 55 11.10 -16.96 -8.02
CA LYS A 55 12.28 -17.78 -8.34
C LYS A 55 12.05 -18.66 -9.56
N ARG A 56 10.90 -19.34 -9.63
CA ARG A 56 10.54 -20.23 -10.75
C ARG A 56 10.50 -19.48 -12.07
N LEU A 57 9.90 -18.29 -12.09
CA LEU A 57 9.80 -17.43 -13.27
C LEU A 57 11.07 -16.62 -13.55
N ARG A 58 12.11 -16.73 -12.72
CA ARG A 58 13.38 -16.00 -12.84
C ARG A 58 13.17 -14.48 -12.95
N LEU A 59 12.19 -13.95 -12.22
CA LEU A 59 11.89 -12.51 -12.22
C LEU A 59 12.97 -11.76 -11.43
N LYS A 60 13.92 -11.18 -12.17
CA LYS A 60 14.99 -10.35 -11.60
C LYS A 60 14.40 -9.06 -11.05
N GLU A 61 15.03 -8.51 -10.01
CA GLU A 61 14.65 -7.22 -9.39
C GLU A 61 13.23 -7.16 -8.81
N ALA A 62 12.59 -8.32 -8.60
CA ALA A 62 11.29 -8.39 -7.95
C ALA A 62 11.41 -7.99 -6.47
N VAL A 63 10.58 -7.05 -6.04
CA VAL A 63 10.47 -6.67 -4.63
C VAL A 63 9.17 -7.22 -4.08
N VAL A 64 9.24 -8.04 -3.04
CA VAL A 64 8.09 -8.67 -2.37
C VAL A 64 7.96 -8.11 -0.96
N ALA A 65 6.79 -7.58 -0.64
CA ALA A 65 6.53 -6.87 0.60
C ALA A 65 5.18 -7.27 1.22
N GLN A 66 5.13 -7.34 2.55
CA GLN A 66 3.92 -7.67 3.29
C GLN A 66 3.18 -6.41 3.72
N ARG A 67 1.86 -6.35 3.55
CA ARG A 67 1.07 -5.18 3.95
C ARG A 67 -0.04 -5.62 4.88
N LEU A 68 0.04 -5.18 6.14
CA LEU A 68 -1.09 -5.19 7.04
C LEU A 68 -1.78 -3.83 6.96
N LYS A 69 -3.10 -3.83 6.80
CA LYS A 69 -3.85 -2.58 6.64
C LYS A 69 -3.90 -1.82 7.96
N ARG A 70 -3.55 -0.55 7.92
CA ARG A 70 -3.54 0.34 9.10
C ARG A 70 -4.94 0.50 9.67
N THR A 71 -5.06 0.55 10.99
CA THR A 71 -6.32 0.70 11.73
C THR A 71 -7.13 1.91 11.24
N PRO A 72 -6.55 3.13 11.11
CA PRO A 72 -7.30 4.28 10.60
C PRO A 72 -7.86 4.08 9.19
N SER A 73 -7.18 3.29 8.36
CA SER A 73 -7.64 2.99 6.99
C SER A 73 -8.76 1.95 6.98
N ILE A 74 -8.78 1.03 7.95
CA ILE A 74 -9.89 0.09 8.15
C ILE A 74 -11.14 0.86 8.60
N ILE A 75 -11.01 1.72 9.62
CA ILE A 75 -12.12 2.52 10.15
C ILE A 75 -12.69 3.43 9.06
N ARG A 76 -11.86 4.19 8.34
CA ARG A 76 -12.32 5.04 7.22
C ARG A 76 -13.05 4.25 6.15
N LYS A 77 -12.63 3.01 5.85
CA LYS A 77 -13.32 2.15 4.88
C LYS A 77 -14.69 1.69 5.41
N LEU A 78 -14.80 1.37 6.69
CA LEU A 78 -16.07 1.02 7.35
C LEU A 78 -17.05 2.21 7.36
N GLN A 79 -16.54 3.43 7.51
CA GLN A 79 -17.33 4.67 7.47
C GLN A 79 -17.75 5.06 6.05
N ARG A 80 -16.84 4.97 5.07
CA ARG A 80 -17.12 5.31 3.67
C ARG A 80 -18.14 4.39 3.01
N PHE A 81 -18.14 3.12 3.37
CA PHE A 81 -19.02 2.11 2.76
C PHE A 81 -19.96 1.53 3.81
N GLY A 82 -21.19 2.07 3.92
CA GLY A 82 -22.16 1.68 4.95
C GLY A 82 -22.47 0.17 5.02
N GLY A 83 -22.38 -0.55 3.90
CA GLY A 83 -22.54 -2.01 3.85
C GLY A 83 -21.30 -2.83 4.19
N MET A 84 -20.13 -2.20 4.38
CA MET A 84 -18.88 -2.90 4.63
C MET A 84 -18.85 -3.47 6.06
N SER A 85 -18.65 -4.78 6.17
CA SER A 85 -18.44 -5.47 7.44
C SER A 85 -16.95 -5.75 7.63
N LEU A 86 -16.44 -5.53 8.85
CA LEU A 86 -15.06 -5.85 9.22
C LEU A 86 -14.71 -7.33 8.95
N SER A 87 -15.65 -8.23 9.20
CA SER A 87 -15.48 -9.68 8.96
C SER A 87 -15.39 -10.08 7.49
N ARG A 88 -15.88 -9.22 6.58
CA ARG A 88 -15.90 -9.46 5.12
C ARG A 88 -14.84 -8.66 4.36
N MET A 89 -14.04 -7.86 5.08
CA MET A 89 -13.04 -7.00 4.45
C MET A 89 -11.88 -7.84 3.91
N GLN A 90 -11.72 -7.85 2.59
CA GLN A 90 -10.76 -8.72 1.90
C GLN A 90 -9.30 -8.20 1.95
N ASP A 91 -9.12 -6.91 2.21
CA ASP A 91 -7.84 -6.21 2.14
C ASP A 91 -7.26 -5.87 3.52
N ILE A 92 -7.53 -6.69 4.55
CA ILE A 92 -6.91 -6.53 5.88
C ILE A 92 -5.45 -6.98 5.82
N GLY A 93 -5.22 -8.19 5.33
CA GLY A 93 -3.90 -8.73 5.06
C GLY A 93 -3.61 -8.77 3.57
N GLY A 94 -2.40 -8.42 3.17
CA GLY A 94 -2.03 -8.48 1.77
C GLY A 94 -0.54 -8.52 1.54
N LEU A 95 -0.18 -8.74 0.28
CA LEU A 95 1.18 -8.66 -0.22
C LEU A 95 1.23 -7.72 -1.41
N ARG A 96 2.41 -7.17 -1.62
CA ARG A 96 2.75 -6.37 -2.77
C ARG A 96 3.94 -7.02 -3.45
N ILE A 97 3.84 -7.16 -4.76
CA ILE A 97 4.97 -7.50 -5.62
C ILE A 97 5.17 -6.40 -6.64
N ILE A 98 6.42 -5.94 -6.76
CA ILE A 98 6.83 -4.90 -7.69
C ILE A 98 7.79 -5.54 -8.70
N LEU A 99 7.45 -5.43 -9.98
CA LEU A 99 8.11 -6.13 -11.09
C LEU A 99 8.66 -5.13 -12.12
N LYS A 100 9.54 -5.62 -12.99
CA LYS A 100 10.23 -4.79 -13.98
C LYS A 100 9.30 -4.28 -15.08
N SER A 101 8.44 -5.14 -15.60
CA SER A 101 7.61 -4.84 -16.77
C SER A 101 6.16 -5.29 -16.59
N VAL A 102 5.26 -4.73 -17.39
CA VAL A 102 3.86 -5.17 -17.45
C VAL A 102 3.75 -6.63 -17.92
N GLY A 103 4.63 -7.06 -18.83
CA GLY A 103 4.73 -8.47 -19.22
C GLY A 103 5.05 -9.38 -18.03
N ASP A 104 5.98 -8.98 -17.15
CA ASP A 104 6.26 -9.71 -15.91
C ASP A 104 5.07 -9.75 -14.96
N VAL A 105 4.30 -8.66 -14.88
CA VAL A 105 3.08 -8.57 -14.06
C VAL A 105 2.07 -9.63 -14.46
N TYR A 106 1.73 -9.73 -15.76
CA TYR A 106 0.79 -10.73 -16.25
C TYR A 106 1.35 -12.15 -16.17
N ARG A 107 2.62 -12.36 -16.56
CA ARG A 107 3.27 -13.69 -16.42
C ARG A 107 3.27 -14.18 -14.98
N PHE A 108 3.54 -13.30 -14.02
CA PHE A 108 3.50 -13.64 -12.60
C PHE A 108 2.07 -13.91 -12.13
N HIS A 109 1.09 -13.10 -12.54
CA HIS A 109 -0.32 -13.28 -12.20
C HIS A 109 -0.87 -14.63 -12.71
N ASP A 110 -0.62 -14.96 -13.97
CA ASP A 110 -1.05 -16.24 -14.57
C ASP A 110 -0.47 -17.44 -13.83
N GLU A 111 0.80 -17.35 -13.44
CA GLU A 111 1.49 -18.43 -12.74
C GLU A 111 1.00 -18.58 -11.30
N ILE A 112 0.82 -17.47 -10.56
CA ILE A 112 0.45 -17.50 -9.15
C ILE A 112 -0.99 -17.99 -8.94
N VAL A 113 -1.91 -17.71 -9.86
CA VAL A 113 -3.31 -18.20 -9.76
C VAL A 113 -3.45 -19.68 -10.12
N LYS A 114 -2.54 -20.21 -10.97
CA LYS A 114 -2.47 -21.63 -11.33
C LYS A 114 -1.61 -22.44 -10.35
N SER A 115 -0.76 -21.79 -9.57
CA SER A 115 0.26 -22.45 -8.76
C SER A 115 -0.35 -23.42 -7.74
N ARG A 116 0.04 -24.68 -7.84
CA ARG A 116 -0.28 -25.73 -6.86
C ARG A 116 0.89 -25.92 -5.89
N THR A 117 1.35 -24.84 -5.24
CA THR A 117 2.43 -24.94 -4.26
C THR A 117 1.99 -25.71 -3.01
N ARG A 118 2.94 -25.92 -2.08
CA ARG A 118 2.70 -26.54 -0.76
C ARG A 118 1.48 -25.96 -0.03
N PHE A 119 1.19 -24.67 -0.19
CA PHE A 119 0.06 -24.01 0.44
C PHE A 119 -1.08 -23.85 -0.57
N LYS A 120 -2.21 -24.51 -0.30
CA LYS A 120 -3.35 -24.64 -1.23
C LYS A 120 -4.26 -23.40 -1.27
N HIS A 121 -3.70 -22.20 -1.15
CA HIS A 121 -4.49 -20.97 -1.17
C HIS A 121 -5.29 -20.87 -2.47
N LYS A 122 -6.58 -20.53 -2.37
CA LYS A 122 -7.49 -20.51 -3.52
C LYS A 122 -7.61 -19.09 -4.05
N ALA A 123 -7.31 -18.89 -5.33
CA ALA A 123 -7.56 -17.61 -5.99
C ALA A 123 -9.07 -17.37 -6.15
N LEU A 124 -9.54 -16.17 -5.81
CA LEU A 124 -10.89 -15.69 -6.10
C LEU A 124 -10.89 -14.90 -7.40
N LEU A 125 -11.43 -15.49 -8.46
CA LEU A 125 -11.49 -14.90 -9.78
C LEU A 125 -12.87 -14.25 -10.05
N PRO A 126 -12.94 -13.24 -10.93
CA PRO A 126 -11.82 -12.58 -11.61
C PRO A 126 -11.03 -11.61 -10.70
N PRO A 127 -9.75 -11.32 -11.00
CA PRO A 127 -9.02 -10.22 -10.35
C PRO A 127 -9.65 -8.87 -10.71
N LYS A 128 -9.28 -7.82 -9.97
CA LYS A 128 -9.47 -6.45 -10.44
C LYS A 128 -8.22 -5.99 -11.17
N ASP A 129 -8.34 -5.86 -12.48
CA ASP A 129 -7.24 -5.43 -13.34
C ASP A 129 -7.30 -3.92 -13.61
N TYR A 130 -6.60 -3.15 -12.79
CA TYR A 130 -6.50 -1.70 -12.99
C TYR A 130 -5.36 -1.31 -13.95
N ILE A 131 -4.69 -2.26 -14.59
CA ILE A 131 -3.76 -1.96 -15.69
C ILE A 131 -4.55 -1.91 -16.99
N ALA A 132 -5.43 -2.89 -17.22
CA ALA A 132 -6.36 -2.89 -18.34
C ALA A 132 -7.47 -1.85 -18.19
N CYS A 133 -7.96 -1.61 -16.96
CA CYS A 133 -9.00 -0.62 -16.66
C CYS A 133 -8.55 0.32 -15.52
N PRO A 134 -7.69 1.32 -15.79
CA PRO A 134 -7.23 2.25 -14.76
C PRO A 134 -8.38 2.92 -14.02
N LYS A 135 -8.17 3.19 -12.72
CA LYS A 135 -9.16 3.92 -11.94
C LYS A 135 -9.32 5.37 -12.41
N PRO A 136 -10.45 6.06 -12.08
CA PRO A 136 -10.65 7.46 -12.44
C PRO A 136 -9.60 8.44 -11.89
N ASP A 137 -8.88 8.05 -10.83
CA ASP A 137 -7.78 8.81 -10.23
C ASP A 137 -6.41 8.51 -10.87
N GLY A 138 -6.36 7.61 -11.86
CA GLY A 138 -5.12 7.16 -12.50
C GLY A 138 -4.44 5.98 -11.81
N TYR A 139 -5.00 5.39 -10.76
CA TYR A 139 -4.36 4.24 -10.11
C TYR A 139 -4.32 2.98 -11.00
N ARG A 140 -3.15 2.31 -11.04
CA ARG A 140 -2.88 1.10 -11.85
C ARG A 140 -2.17 0.00 -11.04
N SER A 141 -2.68 -1.23 -11.13
CA SER A 141 -2.15 -2.49 -10.53
C SER A 141 -3.13 -3.64 -10.79
N ILE A 142 -2.68 -4.90 -10.77
CA ILE A 142 -3.59 -6.06 -10.63
C ILE A 142 -3.83 -6.32 -9.14
N HIS A 143 -5.09 -6.41 -8.73
CA HIS A 143 -5.48 -6.85 -7.39
C HIS A 143 -6.13 -8.23 -7.47
N GLN A 144 -5.43 -9.24 -6.96
CA GLN A 144 -5.90 -10.62 -6.89
C GLN A 144 -6.15 -11.00 -5.43
N VAL A 145 -7.37 -11.43 -5.10
CA VAL A 145 -7.70 -11.93 -3.76
C VAL A 145 -7.52 -13.45 -3.71
N PHE A 146 -6.94 -13.93 -2.62
CA PHE A 146 -6.81 -15.35 -2.30
C PHE A 146 -7.52 -15.68 -0.98
N GLN A 147 -8.08 -16.87 -0.87
CA GLN A 147 -8.53 -17.46 0.39
C GLN A 147 -7.44 -18.34 0.97
N TYR A 148 -7.18 -18.15 2.26
CA TYR A 148 -6.26 -18.96 3.02
C TYR A 148 -6.81 -20.39 3.18
N HIS A 149 -5.99 -21.37 2.79
CA HIS A 149 -6.27 -22.79 2.95
C HIS A 149 -4.98 -23.52 3.35
N ASN A 150 -4.90 -23.94 4.60
CA ASN A 150 -3.75 -24.71 5.11
C ASN A 150 -4.10 -25.41 6.43
N SER A 151 -3.95 -26.74 6.43
CA SER A 151 -4.29 -27.63 7.55
C SER A 151 -3.47 -27.39 8.82
N ALA A 152 -2.35 -26.68 8.74
CA ALA A 152 -1.54 -26.34 9.92
C ALA A 152 -2.24 -25.34 10.87
N ARG A 153 -3.18 -24.54 10.35
CA ARG A 153 -3.94 -23.56 11.12
C ARG A 153 -5.41 -23.53 10.64
N PRO A 154 -6.20 -24.59 10.91
CA PRO A 154 -7.58 -24.69 10.43
C PRO A 154 -8.48 -23.58 10.98
N GLU A 155 -8.11 -22.98 12.11
CA GLU A 155 -8.83 -21.85 12.68
C GLU A 155 -8.79 -20.60 11.75
N LEU A 156 -7.77 -20.47 10.91
CA LEU A 156 -7.57 -19.34 9.98
C LEU A 156 -8.22 -19.55 8.60
N GLU A 157 -8.92 -20.67 8.41
CA GLU A 157 -9.46 -21.08 7.12
C GLU A 157 -10.40 -20.02 6.52
N GLY A 158 -10.20 -19.72 5.23
CA GLY A 158 -11.03 -18.78 4.48
C GLY A 158 -10.71 -17.29 4.69
N LEU A 159 -9.72 -16.95 5.52
CA LEU A 159 -9.22 -15.57 5.60
C LEU A 159 -8.74 -15.09 4.24
N SER A 160 -9.09 -13.84 3.90
CA SER A 160 -8.73 -13.25 2.61
C SER A 160 -7.36 -12.58 2.67
N ILE A 161 -6.58 -12.77 1.61
CA ILE A 161 -5.29 -12.12 1.40
C ILE A 161 -5.33 -11.43 0.03
N GLU A 162 -5.09 -10.12 0.00
CA GLU A 162 -4.99 -9.38 -1.26
C GLU A 162 -3.54 -9.35 -1.77
N LEU A 163 -3.32 -9.73 -3.02
CA LEU A 163 -2.05 -9.59 -3.71
C LEU A 163 -2.14 -8.44 -4.72
N GLN A 164 -1.33 -7.40 -4.49
CA GLN A 164 -1.16 -6.28 -5.41
C GLN A 164 0.09 -6.52 -6.28
N ILE A 165 -0.11 -6.67 -7.58
CA ILE A 165 0.95 -6.91 -8.57
C ILE A 165 1.08 -5.66 -9.42
N ARG A 166 2.27 -5.07 -9.47
CA ARG A 166 2.51 -3.81 -10.19
C ARG A 166 3.93 -3.70 -10.71
N THR A 167 4.16 -2.78 -11.63
CA THR A 167 5.50 -2.41 -12.07
C THR A 167 6.17 -1.43 -11.11
N HIS A 168 7.48 -1.21 -11.27
CA HIS A 168 8.20 -0.14 -10.58
C HIS A 168 7.63 1.26 -10.88
N LEU A 169 7.15 1.51 -12.10
CA LEU A 169 6.63 2.80 -12.51
C LEU A 169 5.25 3.07 -11.88
N GLN A 170 4.36 2.08 -11.93
CA GLN A 170 3.07 2.10 -11.21
C GLN A 170 3.27 2.26 -9.70
N HIS A 171 4.31 1.62 -9.13
CA HIS A 171 4.64 1.81 -7.73
C HIS A 171 5.12 3.23 -7.43
N ALA A 172 6.01 3.78 -8.25
CA ALA A 172 6.53 5.14 -8.08
C ALA A 172 5.41 6.19 -8.12
N TRP A 173 4.44 6.04 -9.04
CA TRP A 173 3.24 6.87 -9.08
C TRP A 173 2.43 6.80 -7.78
N ALA A 174 2.10 5.59 -7.33
CA ALA A 174 1.32 5.40 -6.10
C ALA A 174 2.04 5.96 -4.87
N THR A 175 3.36 5.85 -4.84
CA THR A 175 4.22 6.43 -3.81
C THR A 175 4.16 7.95 -3.82
N ALA A 176 4.29 8.59 -4.98
CA ALA A 176 4.22 10.05 -5.08
C ALA A 176 2.87 10.60 -4.63
N VAL A 177 1.77 9.93 -4.99
CA VAL A 177 0.41 10.26 -4.51
C VAL A 177 0.32 10.11 -2.99
N GLU A 178 0.80 8.99 -2.43
CA GLU A 178 0.81 8.78 -0.97
C GLU A 178 1.67 9.83 -0.25
N THR A 179 2.86 10.17 -0.77
CA THR A 179 3.77 11.18 -0.22
C THR A 179 3.16 12.57 -0.25
N LEU A 180 2.64 13.03 -1.39
CA LEU A 180 2.02 14.36 -1.48
C LEU A 180 0.80 14.45 -0.55
N GLY A 181 -0.02 13.40 -0.50
CA GLY A 181 -1.17 13.34 0.41
C GLY A 181 -0.80 13.35 1.89
N LEU A 182 0.43 12.99 2.27
CA LEU A 182 0.95 13.19 3.63
C LEU A 182 1.36 14.65 3.85
N ILE A 183 2.11 15.23 2.89
CA ILE A 183 2.57 16.63 2.93
C ILE A 183 1.40 17.60 3.03
N GLU A 184 0.39 17.44 2.20
CA GLU A 184 -0.75 18.37 2.18
C GLU A 184 -1.61 18.23 3.45
N LYS A 185 -1.64 17.04 4.08
CA LYS A 185 -2.30 16.87 5.39
C LYS A 185 -1.56 17.55 6.53
N SER A 186 -0.22 17.58 6.49
CA SER A 186 0.58 18.35 7.45
C SER A 186 0.48 19.86 7.23
N SER A 187 0.18 20.31 6.01
CA SER A 187 0.20 21.73 5.61
C SER A 187 -1.15 22.48 5.76
N PHE A 188 -2.14 21.90 6.47
CA PHE A 188 -3.44 22.48 6.91
C PHE A 188 -4.68 22.44 6.00
N LYS A 189 -5.82 22.56 6.69
CA LYS A 189 -7.23 22.67 6.26
C LYS A 189 -7.46 23.81 5.25
N THR A 190 -7.34 23.58 3.96
CA THR A 190 -7.95 24.45 2.94
C THR A 190 -8.26 23.61 1.70
N GLY A 191 -9.53 23.56 1.28
CA GLY A 191 -10.00 22.71 0.18
C GLY A 191 -9.60 23.17 -1.22
N GLU A 192 -8.74 24.19 -1.35
CA GLU A 192 -8.23 24.68 -2.64
C GLU A 192 -6.95 23.93 -3.03
N GLY A 193 -6.94 23.33 -4.22
CA GLY A 193 -5.79 22.59 -4.78
C GLY A 193 -5.97 21.07 -4.90
N ASP A 194 -6.93 20.47 -4.19
CA ASP A 194 -7.13 19.01 -4.21
C ASP A 194 -7.44 18.47 -5.62
N GLU A 195 -8.27 19.17 -6.40
CA GLU A 195 -8.60 18.76 -7.77
C GLU A 195 -7.44 18.93 -8.76
N ASP A 196 -6.62 19.97 -8.60
CA ASP A 196 -5.46 20.18 -9.48
C ASP A 196 -4.37 19.13 -9.23
N TYR A 197 -4.13 18.74 -7.97
CA TYR A 197 -3.24 17.62 -7.67
C TYR A 197 -3.77 16.30 -8.23
N LYS A 198 -5.08 16.03 -8.08
CA LYS A 198 -5.70 14.85 -8.70
C LYS A 198 -5.53 14.87 -10.22
N ARG A 199 -5.70 16.03 -10.85
CA ARG A 199 -5.51 16.20 -12.30
C ARG A 199 -4.07 15.96 -12.70
N PHE A 200 -3.10 16.54 -11.99
CA PHE A 200 -1.67 16.29 -12.22
C PHE A 200 -1.35 14.79 -12.16
N PHE A 201 -1.80 14.09 -11.12
CA PHE A 201 -1.52 12.66 -10.98
C PHE A 201 -2.25 11.82 -12.02
N LEU A 202 -3.45 12.21 -12.45
CA LEU A 202 -4.13 11.55 -13.57
C LEU A 202 -3.31 11.66 -14.87
N LEU A 203 -2.79 12.86 -15.19
CA LEU A 203 -1.93 13.10 -16.35
C LEU A 203 -0.61 12.32 -16.25
N ALA A 204 0.05 12.37 -15.09
CA ALA A 204 1.26 11.60 -14.83
C ALA A 204 1.02 10.08 -15.00
N SER A 205 -0.16 9.58 -14.61
CA SER A 205 -0.50 8.17 -14.83
C SER A 205 -0.68 7.85 -16.31
N ALA A 206 -1.29 8.74 -17.10
CA ALA A 206 -1.40 8.58 -18.55
C ALA A 206 -0.03 8.55 -19.23
N LEU A 207 0.88 9.44 -18.85
CA LEU A 207 2.25 9.45 -19.37
C LEU A 207 3.01 8.15 -19.02
N PHE A 208 2.82 7.64 -17.80
CA PHE A 208 3.40 6.35 -17.42
C PHE A 208 2.70 5.17 -18.11
N ALA A 209 1.42 5.28 -18.44
CA ALA A 209 0.70 4.26 -19.20
C ALA A 209 1.18 4.22 -20.65
N HIS A 210 1.48 5.39 -21.24
CA HIS A 210 2.09 5.53 -22.56
C HIS A 210 3.47 4.86 -22.61
N GLU A 211 4.36 5.18 -21.67
CA GLU A 211 5.69 4.55 -21.52
C GLU A 211 5.58 3.00 -21.41
N GLU A 212 4.59 2.51 -20.66
CA GLU A 212 4.36 1.08 -20.46
C GLU A 212 3.55 0.41 -21.58
N LYS A 213 3.09 1.17 -22.58
CA LYS A 213 2.22 0.71 -23.67
C LYS A 213 0.95 0.02 -23.16
N THR A 214 0.28 0.66 -22.19
CA THR A 214 -0.96 0.18 -21.55
C THR A 214 -2.12 1.14 -21.75
N GLN A 215 -3.33 0.71 -21.38
CA GLN A 215 -4.54 1.51 -21.49
C GLN A 215 -4.41 2.83 -20.70
N LEU A 216 -4.80 3.93 -21.35
CA LEU A 216 -4.86 5.24 -20.70
C LEU A 216 -6.11 5.32 -19.80
N PRO A 217 -6.07 6.16 -18.74
CA PRO A 217 -7.27 6.49 -17.99
C PRO A 217 -8.38 7.02 -18.92
N GLU A 218 -9.61 6.54 -18.73
CA GLU A 218 -10.75 6.81 -19.62
C GLU A 218 -10.95 8.30 -19.91
N LYS A 219 -10.80 9.16 -18.90
CA LYS A 219 -10.92 10.62 -19.02
C LYS A 219 -9.88 11.29 -19.93
N LEU A 220 -8.84 10.57 -20.33
CA LEU A 220 -7.76 11.03 -21.20
C LEU A 220 -7.68 10.21 -22.49
N ALA A 221 -8.65 9.33 -22.75
CA ALA A 221 -8.72 8.59 -23.99
C ALA A 221 -8.87 9.56 -25.17
N GLY A 222 -8.01 9.41 -26.18
CA GLY A 222 -8.03 10.25 -27.39
C GLY A 222 -7.36 11.62 -27.25
N VAL A 223 -6.90 12.02 -26.06
CA VAL A 223 -6.15 13.27 -25.88
C VAL A 223 -4.73 13.09 -26.43
N PRO A 224 -4.21 14.00 -27.27
CA PRO A 224 -2.84 13.94 -27.76
C PRO A 224 -1.80 13.96 -26.63
N MET A 225 -0.73 13.16 -26.76
CA MET A 225 0.29 13.09 -25.69
C MET A 225 1.00 14.43 -25.47
N THR A 226 1.16 15.24 -26.52
CA THR A 226 1.73 16.59 -26.45
C THR A 226 0.91 17.52 -25.55
N ASP A 227 -0.43 17.38 -25.58
CA ASP A 227 -1.35 18.18 -24.77
C ASP A 227 -1.30 17.72 -23.31
N ILE A 228 -1.26 16.40 -23.09
CA ILE A 228 -1.08 15.82 -21.75
C ILE A 228 0.24 16.30 -21.13
N VAL A 229 1.35 16.29 -21.89
CA VAL A 229 2.64 16.80 -21.42
C VAL A 229 2.57 18.29 -21.11
N SER A 230 1.98 19.10 -21.99
CA SER A 230 1.86 20.54 -21.80
C SER A 230 1.05 20.88 -20.54
N GLU A 231 -0.11 20.23 -20.35
CA GLU A 231 -0.94 20.41 -19.15
C GLU A 231 -0.23 19.93 -17.89
N CYS A 232 0.40 18.75 -17.94
CA CYS A 232 1.11 18.17 -16.80
C CYS A 232 2.26 19.09 -16.32
N LEU A 233 3.03 19.66 -17.25
CA LEU A 233 4.13 20.57 -16.92
C LEU A 233 3.65 21.96 -16.51
N GLY A 234 2.53 22.43 -17.04
CA GLY A 234 1.87 23.65 -16.57
C GLY A 234 1.40 23.53 -15.12
N LEU A 235 0.75 22.41 -14.77
CA LEU A 235 0.36 22.11 -13.39
C LEU A 235 1.56 21.96 -12.46
N GLU A 236 2.61 21.25 -12.90
CA GLU A 236 3.85 21.15 -12.14
C GLU A 236 4.46 22.52 -11.86
N SER A 237 4.58 23.38 -12.87
CA SER A 237 5.14 24.72 -12.72
C SER A 237 4.32 25.60 -11.78
N ARG A 238 2.99 25.49 -11.80
CA ARG A 238 2.10 26.27 -10.93
C ARG A 238 2.11 25.77 -9.49
N LEU A 239 2.08 24.45 -9.28
CA LEU A 239 1.91 23.83 -7.97
C LEU A 239 3.24 23.45 -7.29
N GLN A 240 4.35 23.49 -8.04
CA GLN A 240 5.70 23.16 -7.58
C GLN A 240 5.76 21.75 -6.95
N ILE A 241 5.10 20.76 -7.55
CA ILE A 241 4.94 19.42 -6.96
C ILE A 241 6.28 18.72 -6.85
N PHE A 242 7.20 18.86 -7.83
CA PHE A 242 8.53 18.29 -7.73
C PHE A 242 9.32 18.87 -6.57
N HIS A 243 9.25 20.18 -6.33
CA HIS A 243 9.90 20.80 -5.17
C HIS A 243 9.33 20.24 -3.85
N LYS A 244 8.00 20.15 -3.74
CA LYS A 244 7.33 19.56 -2.56
C LYS A 244 7.74 18.09 -2.34
N LEU A 245 7.85 17.32 -3.41
CA LEU A 245 8.23 15.91 -3.36
C LEU A 245 9.74 15.72 -3.10
N GLN A 246 10.60 16.68 -3.44
CA GLN A 246 12.06 16.66 -3.20
C GLN A 246 12.47 17.20 -1.84
N GLY A 247 11.71 18.14 -1.27
CA GLY A 247 12.12 19.00 -0.16
C GLY A 247 12.29 18.35 1.22
N ILE A 248 12.31 17.01 1.32
CA ILE A 248 12.35 16.34 2.62
C ILE A 248 13.61 15.48 2.74
N SER A 249 14.68 16.10 3.24
CA SER A 249 15.88 15.38 3.68
C SER A 249 15.58 14.67 4.99
N LEU A 250 15.33 13.36 4.92
CA LEU A 250 15.01 12.57 6.10
C LEU A 250 16.28 12.16 6.83
N THR A 251 16.36 12.57 8.10
CA THR A 251 17.35 11.99 9.01
C THR A 251 16.89 10.57 9.37
N VAL A 252 17.57 9.57 8.80
CA VAL A 252 17.34 8.16 9.13
C VAL A 252 18.26 7.78 10.29
N LYS A 253 17.70 7.54 11.47
CA LYS A 253 18.45 6.86 12.54
C LYS A 253 18.54 5.39 12.18
N HIS A 254 19.70 4.98 11.67
CA HIS A 254 19.93 3.62 11.18
C HIS A 254 20.11 2.63 12.34
N ALA A 255 19.32 1.55 12.31
CA ALA A 255 19.65 0.30 12.95
C ALA A 255 19.92 -0.75 11.84
N ALA A 256 20.87 -1.66 12.04
CA ALA A 256 21.20 -2.68 11.04
C ALA A 256 20.03 -3.66 10.89
N ILE A 257 19.31 -3.61 9.75
CA ILE A 257 18.21 -4.52 9.46
C ILE A 257 18.70 -5.63 8.53
N LYS A 258 18.92 -6.84 9.07
CA LYS A 258 19.31 -8.01 8.28
C LYS A 258 18.09 -8.78 7.76
N LYS A 259 17.20 -9.21 8.66
CA LYS A 259 16.06 -10.08 8.34
C LYS A 259 14.98 -9.99 9.42
N GLY A 260 13.70 -10.05 9.05
CA GLY A 260 12.59 -10.08 10.00
C GLY A 260 11.57 -8.94 9.81
N TYR A 261 11.08 -8.39 10.91
CA TYR A 261 10.07 -7.33 10.92
C TYR A 261 10.71 -5.99 11.27
N CYS A 262 10.13 -4.91 10.79
CA CYS A 262 10.57 -3.56 11.14
C CYS A 262 9.35 -2.66 11.34
N LEU A 263 9.38 -1.86 12.41
CA LEU A 263 8.49 -0.72 12.56
C LEU A 263 9.14 0.50 11.95
N ILE A 264 8.43 1.14 11.02
CA ILE A 264 8.80 2.43 10.47
C ILE A 264 7.90 3.47 11.13
N LEU A 265 8.52 4.39 11.86
CA LEU A 265 7.88 5.55 12.45
C LEU A 265 8.29 6.77 11.64
N LEU A 266 7.31 7.42 10.99
CA LEU A 266 7.47 8.67 10.29
C LEU A 266 6.83 9.77 11.12
N ASP A 267 7.65 10.63 11.72
CA ASP A 267 7.18 11.89 12.30
C ASP A 267 7.10 12.93 11.18
N THR A 268 5.91 13.48 10.95
CA THR A 268 5.62 14.54 9.97
C THR A 268 5.45 15.91 10.63
N GLY A 269 5.97 16.10 11.85
CA GLY A 269 6.07 17.41 12.49
C GLY A 269 7.05 18.35 11.74
N GLU A 270 7.37 19.50 12.35
CA GLU A 270 8.17 20.57 11.72
C GLU A 270 9.52 20.11 11.15
N LYS A 271 10.11 19.05 11.73
CA LYS A 271 11.31 18.39 11.20
C LYS A 271 11.02 16.92 10.98
N PRO A 272 10.69 16.50 9.74
CA PRO A 272 10.34 15.14 9.45
C PRO A 272 11.48 14.17 9.80
N LYS A 273 11.16 13.10 10.53
CA LYS A 273 12.15 12.12 11.01
C LYS A 273 11.65 10.70 10.81
N ILE A 274 12.59 9.81 10.49
CA ILE A 274 12.31 8.37 10.41
C ILE A 274 13.07 7.65 11.49
N SER A 275 12.33 6.88 12.28
CA SER A 275 12.90 5.90 13.19
C SER A 275 12.55 4.49 12.72
N LEU A 276 13.57 3.62 12.68
CA LEU A 276 13.43 2.21 12.32
C LEU A 276 13.68 1.37 13.55
N ILE A 277 12.70 0.55 13.94
CA ILE A 277 12.83 -0.40 15.07
C ILE A 277 12.80 -1.82 14.48
N PRO A 278 13.95 -2.51 14.38
CA PRO A 278 14.01 -3.87 13.85
C PRO A 278 13.60 -4.92 14.89
N PHE A 279 13.06 -6.04 14.40
CA PHE A 279 12.72 -7.24 15.18
C PHE A 279 13.19 -8.48 14.42
N GLU A 280 14.07 -9.27 15.02
CA GLU A 280 14.61 -10.49 14.41
C GLU A 280 13.60 -11.64 14.48
N ASN A 281 12.78 -11.79 13.43
CA ASN A 281 11.76 -12.84 13.28
C ASN A 281 10.71 -12.96 14.42
N ASP A 282 10.75 -12.08 15.42
CA ASP A 282 9.77 -12.03 16.51
C ASP A 282 8.59 -11.14 16.12
N ILE A 283 7.62 -11.75 15.46
CA ILE A 283 6.39 -11.06 15.07
C ILE A 283 5.54 -10.66 16.28
N VAL A 284 5.57 -11.45 17.36
CA VAL A 284 4.71 -11.22 18.52
C VAL A 284 5.17 -9.96 19.25
N ALA A 285 6.48 -9.80 19.45
CA ALA A 285 7.05 -8.57 19.98
C ALA A 285 6.79 -7.37 19.06
N ALA A 286 6.96 -7.55 17.74
CA ALA A 286 6.72 -6.49 16.78
C ALA A 286 5.27 -6.00 16.78
N GLU A 287 4.29 -6.92 16.83
CA GLU A 287 2.86 -6.61 16.91
C GLU A 287 2.49 -5.94 18.24
N ARG A 288 3.11 -6.37 19.36
CA ARG A 288 2.90 -5.76 20.67
C ARG A 288 3.37 -4.30 20.70
N ILE A 289 4.59 -4.04 20.22
CA ILE A 289 5.14 -2.67 20.17
C ILE A 289 4.36 -1.83 19.14
N TYR A 290 3.98 -2.42 18.00
CA TYR A 290 3.13 -1.73 17.03
C TYR A 290 1.82 -1.25 17.64
N LYS A 291 1.14 -2.11 18.41
CA LYS A 291 -0.13 -1.77 19.08
C LYS A 291 0.04 -0.58 20.04
N ALA A 292 1.13 -0.56 20.82
CA ALA A 292 1.41 0.54 21.75
C ALA A 292 1.63 1.87 20.99
N LEU A 293 2.51 1.86 19.98
CA LEU A 293 2.82 3.06 19.19
C LEU A 293 1.61 3.54 18.35
N GLU A 294 0.79 2.62 17.83
CA GLU A 294 -0.43 2.99 17.09
C GLU A 294 -1.47 3.63 18.01
N ASN A 295 -1.47 3.34 19.32
CA ASN A 295 -2.30 4.04 20.29
C ASN A 295 -1.75 5.44 20.59
N ASP A 296 -0.45 5.58 20.85
CA ASP A 296 0.18 6.87 21.13
C ASP A 296 0.07 7.85 19.95
N SER A 297 0.27 7.36 18.73
CA SER A 297 0.13 8.16 17.50
C SER A 297 -1.27 8.74 17.27
N ARG A 298 -2.32 8.14 17.85
CA ARG A 298 -3.68 8.70 17.78
C ARG A 298 -3.81 10.00 18.54
N ASN A 299 -3.00 10.18 19.57
CA ASN A 299 -3.07 11.34 20.45
C ASN A 299 -2.21 12.50 19.94
N SER A 300 -1.08 12.22 19.27
CA SER A 300 -0.16 13.24 18.76
C SER A 300 -0.47 13.73 17.35
N GLY A 301 -1.11 12.93 16.50
CA GLY A 301 -1.55 13.29 15.15
C GLY A 301 -0.42 13.51 14.11
N SER A 302 0.84 13.66 14.55
CA SER A 302 2.01 13.93 13.71
C SER A 302 2.84 12.69 13.39
N THR A 303 2.55 11.53 13.99
CA THR A 303 3.37 10.31 13.80
C THR A 303 2.59 9.23 13.05
N ASP A 304 3.14 8.76 11.94
CA ASP A 304 2.64 7.61 11.19
C ASP A 304 3.49 6.37 11.51
N VAL A 305 2.84 5.28 11.91
CA VAL A 305 3.51 4.03 12.30
C VAL A 305 3.04 2.90 11.38
N VAL A 306 3.99 2.15 10.83
CA VAL A 306 3.70 0.94 10.04
C VAL A 306 4.61 -0.21 10.44
N LEU A 307 4.02 -1.39 10.55
CA LEU A 307 4.74 -2.66 10.66
C LEU A 307 4.92 -3.27 9.27
N VAL A 308 6.18 -3.53 8.91
CA VAL A 308 6.55 -4.13 7.62
C VAL A 308 7.40 -5.38 7.82
N SER A 309 7.33 -6.30 6.88
CA SER A 309 8.20 -7.48 6.82
C SER A 309 8.84 -7.56 5.45
N VAL A 310 10.09 -7.10 5.37
CA VAL A 310 10.92 -7.09 4.18
C VAL A 310 12.38 -7.30 4.57
N ASP A 311 13.07 -8.18 3.84
CA ASP A 311 14.46 -8.53 4.14
C ASP A 311 15.41 -7.45 3.63
N GLY A 312 16.15 -6.82 4.56
CA GLY A 312 17.17 -5.82 4.26
C GLY A 312 16.64 -4.40 4.02
N LEU A 313 17.39 -3.40 4.50
CA LEU A 313 17.03 -1.98 4.40
C LEU A 313 16.78 -1.51 2.96
N LYS A 314 17.57 -1.99 1.99
CA LYS A 314 17.40 -1.66 0.56
C LYS A 314 16.01 -2.03 0.05
N ASN A 315 15.52 -3.22 0.41
CA ASN A 315 14.20 -3.69 -0.02
C ASN A 315 13.08 -3.00 0.75
N ILE A 316 13.29 -2.66 2.03
CA ILE A 316 12.34 -1.85 2.81
C ILE A 316 12.15 -0.48 2.14
N LYS A 317 13.25 0.20 1.79
CA LYS A 317 13.20 1.47 1.04
C LYS A 317 12.50 1.32 -0.31
N ALA A 318 12.77 0.22 -1.03
CA ALA A 318 12.14 -0.03 -2.33
C ALA A 318 10.64 -0.38 -2.26
N ALA A 319 10.19 -1.01 -1.18
CA ALA A 319 8.80 -1.46 -1.01
C ALA A 319 7.88 -0.41 -0.37
N TYR A 320 8.45 0.45 0.47
CA TYR A 320 7.76 1.51 1.21
C TYR A 320 8.44 2.87 1.05
N PRO A 321 8.80 3.29 -0.18
CA PRO A 321 9.54 4.54 -0.40
C PRO A 321 8.75 5.77 0.07
N ASN A 322 7.43 5.68 0.17
CA ASN A 322 6.59 6.74 0.73
C ASN A 322 6.93 7.07 2.19
N TYR A 323 7.37 6.08 2.98
CA TYR A 323 7.82 6.32 4.35
C TYR A 323 9.24 6.91 4.42
N PHE A 324 10.01 6.77 3.33
CA PHE A 324 11.30 7.41 3.13
C PHE A 324 11.21 8.68 2.28
N LEU A 325 9.98 9.12 1.98
CA LEU A 325 9.64 10.24 1.10
C LEU A 325 10.48 10.25 -0.20
N ASP A 326 10.86 9.05 -0.66
CA ASP A 326 11.72 8.85 -1.82
C ASP A 326 10.84 8.80 -3.07
N THR A 327 10.77 9.95 -3.73
CA THR A 327 9.95 10.20 -4.91
C THR A 327 10.83 10.46 -6.15
N ASP A 328 12.15 10.33 -6.00
CA ASP A 328 13.13 10.66 -7.04
C ASP A 328 12.93 9.83 -8.31
N ARG A 329 12.57 8.54 -8.15
CA ARG A 329 12.19 7.69 -9.29
C ARG A 329 10.98 8.25 -10.06
N PHE A 330 9.95 8.73 -9.37
CA PHE A 330 8.77 9.31 -10.00
C PHE A 330 9.16 10.56 -10.81
N ILE A 331 9.88 11.49 -10.18
CA ILE A 331 10.28 12.76 -10.79
C ILE A 331 11.17 12.53 -12.01
N ARG A 332 12.22 11.69 -11.88
CA ARG A 332 13.12 11.39 -13.00
C ARG A 332 12.39 10.76 -14.17
N LYS A 333 11.50 9.79 -13.91
CA LYS A 333 10.75 9.11 -14.97
C LYS A 333 9.76 10.03 -15.65
N LEU A 334 9.03 10.84 -14.88
CA LEU A 334 8.08 11.79 -15.46
C LEU A 334 8.78 12.85 -16.31
N ARG A 335 9.91 13.40 -15.84
CA ARG A 335 10.74 14.33 -16.63
C ARG A 335 11.26 13.70 -17.92
N GLY A 336 11.77 12.47 -17.86
CA GLY A 336 12.26 11.75 -19.04
C GLY A 336 11.17 11.58 -20.10
N ILE A 337 10.01 11.03 -19.70
CA ILE A 337 8.88 10.82 -20.62
C ILE A 337 8.41 12.13 -21.24
N CYS A 338 8.26 13.19 -20.44
CA CYS A 338 7.88 14.50 -20.96
C CYS A 338 8.90 15.10 -21.93
N ALA A 339 10.20 14.79 -21.77
CA ALA A 339 11.26 15.27 -22.67
C ALA A 339 11.32 14.47 -23.98
N GLU A 340 10.92 13.19 -23.97
CA GLU A 340 10.88 12.34 -25.17
C GLU A 340 9.67 12.61 -26.08
N ILE A 341 8.56 13.08 -25.50
CA ILE A 341 7.30 13.38 -26.23
C ILE A 341 7.29 14.82 -26.80
N ARG A 342 8.05 15.73 -26.20
CA ARG A 342 8.27 17.11 -26.70
C ARG A 342 9.17 17.10 -27.92
#